data_AF-A0A1D6KXI7-F1
#
_entry.id   AF-A0A1D6KXI7-F1
#
_cell.length_a   1.000
_cell.length_b   1.000
_cell.length_c   1.000
_cell.angle_alpha   90.00
_cell.angle_beta   90.00
_cell.angle_gamma   90.00
#
_symmetry.space_group_name_H-M   'P 1'
#
loop_
_entity.id
_entity.type
_entity.pdbx_description
1 polymer ?
#
loop_
_entity_poly.entity_id
_entity_poly.type
_entity_poly.pdbx_seq_one_letter_code
_entity_poly.pdbx_strand_id
1 'polypeptide(L)'
;MWHSFFSMHRIASRSGLLGRRCYSYAMKGGTSIAGVGDIIAVASGKGGVGKSTTAVNIAVALAKEFKLQVGLLDADIYGPSIPTMMNLHAKPEVNEDMKMIPVENHGVRCMSIGFLVDNDAPIVWRGPMVMSALEKMTRGVAWGDLDILVVDMPPGTGDAQLSMSQRLRLSGALIVSTPQDIALIDARRGANMFRKVQVPVQSV
;
A
#
# COMPACT_ATOMS: atom_id res chain seq x y z
N MET A 1 19.34 -30.64 -8.48
CA MET A 1 18.30 -31.64 -8.19
C MET A 1 17.67 -31.26 -6.84
N TRP A 2 16.71 -30.33 -6.91
CA TRP A 2 15.52 -30.17 -6.07
C TRP A 2 15.60 -30.45 -4.55
N HIS A 3 15.58 -29.42 -3.70
CA HIS A 3 14.93 -29.43 -2.36
C HIS A 3 14.72 -27.98 -1.88
N SER A 4 13.58 -27.38 -2.23
CA SER A 4 12.91 -26.26 -1.53
C SER A 4 11.62 -25.93 -2.29
N PHE A 5 10.65 -26.82 -2.14
CA PHE A 5 9.27 -26.61 -2.56
C PHE A 5 8.39 -27.14 -1.43
N PHE A 6 7.31 -26.42 -1.15
CA PHE A 6 6.27 -26.69 -0.12
C PHE A 6 6.56 -26.22 1.32
N SER A 7 6.16 -24.98 1.59
CA SER A 7 5.35 -24.70 2.80
C SER A 7 4.28 -23.66 2.45
N MET A 8 3.31 -24.11 1.66
CA MET A 8 2.09 -23.35 1.33
C MET A 8 0.89 -24.30 1.53
N HIS A 9 0.82 -24.88 2.73
CA HIS A 9 -0.24 -25.79 3.18
C HIS A 9 -0.59 -25.47 4.63
N ARG A 10 -1.07 -24.25 4.89
CA ARG A 10 -1.92 -23.97 6.06
C ARG A 10 -2.63 -22.62 5.95
N ILE A 11 -3.46 -22.45 4.93
CA ILE A 11 -4.39 -21.32 4.79
C ILE A 11 -5.77 -21.91 4.47
N ALA A 12 -6.27 -22.77 5.35
CA ALA A 12 -7.65 -23.24 5.33
C ALA A 12 -7.87 -24.10 6.57
N SER A 13 -8.14 -23.46 7.70
CA SER A 13 -8.74 -24.13 8.86
C SER A 13 -9.05 -23.15 10.00
N ARG A 14 -10.36 -22.97 10.23
CA ARG A 14 -11.02 -22.86 11.54
C ARG A 14 -10.93 -21.49 12.24
N SER A 15 -12.02 -20.75 12.44
CA SER A 15 -13.17 -21.05 13.30
C SER A 15 -12.82 -21.91 14.54
N GLY A 16 -12.50 -21.22 15.63
CA GLY A 16 -12.48 -21.81 16.97
C GLY A 16 -11.11 -21.78 17.65
N LEU A 17 -11.01 -20.89 18.64
CA LEU A 17 -10.27 -21.04 19.89
C LEU A 17 -9.03 -21.98 19.86
N LEU A 18 -7.84 -21.42 19.72
CA LEU A 18 -6.70 -21.58 20.65
C LEU A 18 -5.45 -20.88 20.07
N GLY A 19 -4.74 -20.13 20.93
CA GLY A 19 -3.34 -19.76 20.69
C GLY A 19 -3.11 -18.53 19.81
N ARG A 20 -3.43 -17.34 20.33
CA ARG A 20 -2.89 -16.09 19.79
C ARG A 20 -1.36 -16.14 19.82
N ARG A 21 -0.74 -16.35 18.66
CA ARG A 21 0.53 -15.70 18.33
C ARG A 21 0.27 -14.70 17.21
N CYS A 22 -0.46 -13.65 17.56
CA CYS A 22 -0.33 -12.38 16.86
C CYS A 22 1.12 -11.93 17.04
N TYR A 23 1.93 -11.94 15.99
CA TYR A 23 3.07 -11.04 15.93
C TYR A 23 2.56 -9.63 15.59
N SER A 24 1.70 -9.09 16.45
CA SER A 24 1.31 -7.68 16.45
C SER A 24 2.41 -6.93 17.17
N TYR A 25 3.44 -6.49 16.45
CA TYR A 25 4.23 -5.36 16.92
C TYR A 25 3.43 -4.09 16.62
N ALA A 26 2.64 -3.66 17.59
CA ALA A 26 1.93 -2.39 17.55
C ALA A 26 2.96 -1.26 17.45
N MET A 27 3.06 -0.62 16.28
CA MET A 27 3.85 0.59 16.11
C MET A 27 3.21 1.74 16.90
N LYS A 28 4.05 2.49 17.63
CA LYS A 28 3.69 3.78 18.23
C LYS A 28 4.03 4.89 17.24
N GLY A 29 3.00 5.42 16.57
CA GLY A 29 3.09 6.56 15.66
C GLY A 29 2.32 6.30 14.38
N GLY A 30 1.33 7.14 14.09
CA GLY A 30 0.42 7.03 12.94
C GLY A 30 -1.04 6.88 13.35
N THR A 31 -1.93 7.49 12.58
CA THR A 31 -3.39 7.35 12.72
C THR A 31 -3.86 6.05 12.06
N SER A 32 -4.77 5.33 12.73
CA SER A 32 -5.53 4.25 12.09
C SER A 32 -6.55 4.83 11.11
N ILE A 33 -6.77 4.15 9.99
CA ILE A 33 -7.89 4.44 9.10
C ILE A 33 -9.12 3.70 9.61
N ALA A 34 -10.25 4.39 9.73
CA ALA A 34 -11.49 3.79 10.21
C ALA A 34 -11.93 2.64 9.27
N GLY A 35 -12.30 1.50 9.87
CA GLY A 35 -12.72 0.29 9.12
C GLY A 35 -11.59 -0.57 8.58
N VAL A 36 -10.31 -0.16 8.71
CA VAL A 36 -9.17 -0.91 8.18
C VAL A 36 -8.45 -1.68 9.30
N GLY A 37 -8.36 -3.00 9.14
CA GLY A 37 -7.65 -3.89 10.06
C GLY A 37 -6.13 -3.70 10.04
N ASP A 38 -5.49 -4.19 8.98
CA ASP A 38 -4.04 -4.10 8.79
C ASP A 38 -3.65 -3.20 7.62
N ILE A 39 -2.52 -2.49 7.73
CA ILE A 39 -1.97 -1.66 6.66
C ILE A 39 -0.56 -2.14 6.31
N ILE A 40 -0.34 -2.55 5.06
CA ILE A 40 0.97 -2.96 4.55
C ILE A 40 1.46 -1.94 3.54
N ALA A 41 2.64 -1.37 3.78
CA ALA A 41 3.30 -0.48 2.82
C ALA A 41 4.14 -1.28 1.82
N VAL A 42 4.04 -0.96 0.53
CA VAL A 42 4.92 -1.46 -0.53
C VAL A 42 5.80 -0.28 -0.97
N ALA A 43 7.11 -0.41 -0.77
CA ALA A 43 8.06 0.68 -0.97
C ALA A 43 9.24 0.25 -1.84
N SER A 44 9.95 1.21 -2.42
CA SER A 44 11.17 0.96 -3.19
C SER A 44 12.20 2.07 -3.00
N GLY A 45 13.48 1.73 -3.15
CA GLY A 45 14.57 2.72 -3.09
C GLY A 45 14.68 3.61 -4.33
N LYS A 46 14.11 3.18 -5.46
CA LYS A 46 14.11 3.88 -6.75
C LYS A 46 12.78 3.70 -7.50
N GLY A 47 12.53 4.57 -8.47
CA GLY A 47 11.43 4.39 -9.44
C GLY A 47 11.73 3.30 -10.45
N GLY A 48 10.69 2.69 -11.03
CA GLY A 48 10.83 1.71 -12.13
C GLY A 48 11.19 0.28 -11.72
N VAL A 49 11.28 -0.05 -10.43
CA VAL A 49 11.64 -1.39 -9.95
C VAL A 49 10.48 -2.41 -9.93
N GLY A 50 9.28 -2.01 -10.37
CA GLY A 50 8.08 -2.85 -10.33
C GLY A 50 7.27 -2.78 -9.02
N LYS A 51 7.49 -1.77 -8.17
CA LYS A 51 6.77 -1.55 -6.90
C LYS A 51 5.24 -1.65 -7.03
N SER A 52 4.65 -0.86 -7.93
CA SER A 52 3.20 -0.82 -8.15
C SER A 52 2.67 -2.15 -8.71
N THR A 53 3.43 -2.79 -9.60
CA THR A 53 3.14 -4.14 -10.09
C THR A 53 3.05 -5.15 -8.95
N THR A 54 4.02 -5.14 -8.04
CA THR A 54 4.02 -6.01 -6.86
C THR A 54 2.83 -5.70 -5.94
N ALA A 55 2.54 -4.42 -5.69
CA ALA A 55 1.41 -4.00 -4.85
C ALA A 55 0.07 -4.50 -5.40
N VAL A 56 -0.18 -4.33 -6.71
CA VAL A 56 -1.38 -4.82 -7.39
C VAL A 56 -1.50 -6.35 -7.29
N ASN A 57 -0.43 -7.08 -7.62
CA ASN A 57 -0.47 -8.54 -7.60
C ASN A 57 -0.73 -9.10 -6.21
N ILE A 58 -0.11 -8.52 -5.17
CA ILE A 58 -0.35 -8.93 -3.78
C ILE A 58 -1.79 -8.62 -3.38
N ALA A 59 -2.30 -7.42 -3.66
CA ALA A 59 -3.67 -7.05 -3.31
C ALA A 59 -4.70 -8.00 -3.96
N VAL A 60 -4.53 -8.27 -5.26
CA VAL A 60 -5.40 -9.18 -6.01
C VAL A 60 -5.27 -10.63 -5.51
N ALA A 61 -4.07 -11.10 -5.19
CA ALA A 61 -3.86 -12.45 -4.64
C ALA A 61 -4.52 -12.61 -3.26
N LEU A 62 -4.39 -11.60 -2.38
CA LEU A 62 -5.05 -11.59 -1.06
C LEU A 62 -6.59 -11.63 -1.20
N ALA A 63 -7.15 -10.87 -2.13
CA ALA A 63 -8.59 -10.89 -2.38
C ALA A 63 -9.06 -12.24 -2.96
N LYS A 64 -8.35 -12.77 -3.95
CA LYS A 64 -8.80 -13.95 -4.70
C LYS A 64 -8.52 -15.28 -4.00
N GLU A 65 -7.30 -15.46 -3.49
CA GLU A 65 -6.85 -16.73 -2.91
C GLU A 65 -7.25 -16.86 -1.44
N PHE A 66 -7.23 -15.74 -0.70
CA PHE A 66 -7.49 -15.72 0.74
C PHE A 66 -8.87 -15.19 1.12
N LYS A 67 -9.64 -14.69 0.13
CA LYS A 67 -11.00 -14.14 0.30
C LYS A 67 -11.07 -12.99 1.32
N LEU A 68 -9.98 -12.24 1.44
CA LEU A 68 -9.92 -11.06 2.31
C LEU A 68 -10.61 -9.86 1.65
N GLN A 69 -11.16 -8.96 2.45
CA GLN A 69 -11.59 -7.63 2.03
C GLN A 69 -10.35 -6.75 1.88
N VAL A 70 -9.96 -6.45 0.64
CA VAL A 70 -8.69 -5.78 0.33
C VAL A 70 -8.92 -4.39 -0.24
N GLY A 71 -8.21 -3.42 0.31
CA GLY A 71 -8.02 -2.10 -0.30
C GLY A 71 -6.64 -1.98 -0.95
N LEU A 72 -6.55 -1.17 -2.00
CA LEU A 72 -5.31 -0.75 -2.64
C LEU A 72 -5.28 0.78 -2.76
N LEU A 73 -4.30 1.39 -2.11
CA LEU A 73 -4.08 2.83 -2.12
C LEU A 73 -2.81 3.16 -2.92
N ASP A 74 -2.98 3.85 -4.04
CA ASP A 74 -1.89 4.43 -4.82
C ASP A 74 -1.53 5.81 -4.29
N ALA A 75 -0.39 5.91 -3.62
CA ALA A 75 0.14 7.16 -3.10
C ALA A 75 1.24 7.77 -4.00
N ASP A 76 1.49 7.21 -5.19
CA ASP A 76 2.49 7.74 -6.12
C ASP A 76 1.92 8.90 -6.95
N ILE A 77 2.16 10.12 -6.48
CA ILE A 77 1.60 11.36 -7.06
C ILE A 77 2.20 11.70 -8.42
N TYR A 78 3.45 11.34 -8.66
CA TYR A 78 4.19 11.76 -9.84
C TYR A 78 4.01 10.82 -11.03
N GLY A 79 3.55 9.60 -10.78
CA GLY A 79 3.34 8.59 -11.81
C GLY A 79 2.36 7.52 -11.36
N PRO A 80 1.10 7.87 -11.07
CA PRO A 80 0.10 6.90 -10.66
C PRO A 80 -0.09 5.87 -11.78
N SER A 81 0.14 4.60 -11.46
CA SER A 81 0.06 3.50 -12.43
C SER A 81 -1.10 2.55 -12.13
N ILE A 82 -1.60 2.55 -10.90
CA ILE A 82 -2.65 1.63 -10.45
C ILE A 82 -3.96 1.79 -11.23
N PRO A 83 -4.46 3.00 -11.57
CA PRO A 83 -5.64 3.15 -12.42
C PRO A 83 -5.55 2.33 -13.71
N THR A 84 -4.43 2.47 -14.42
CA THR A 84 -4.17 1.73 -15.67
C THR A 84 -4.03 0.23 -15.42
N MET A 85 -3.25 -0.18 -14.41
CA MET A 85 -3.01 -1.61 -14.12
C MET A 85 -4.27 -2.35 -13.67
N MET A 86 -5.19 -1.65 -13.01
CA MET A 86 -6.48 -2.17 -12.56
C MET A 86 -7.60 -1.93 -13.58
N ASN A 87 -7.30 -1.38 -14.77
CA ASN A 87 -8.27 -1.01 -15.80
C ASN A 87 -9.45 -0.17 -15.25
N LEU A 88 -9.13 0.85 -14.46
CA LEU A 88 -10.06 1.75 -13.79
C LEU A 88 -9.97 3.15 -14.40
N HIS A 89 -11.09 3.62 -14.96
CA HIS A 89 -11.19 4.93 -15.63
C HIS A 89 -12.21 5.87 -14.99
N ALA A 90 -12.97 5.39 -14.00
CA ALA A 90 -14.00 6.17 -13.33
C ALA A 90 -13.40 7.10 -12.27
N LYS A 91 -13.93 8.33 -12.20
CA LYS A 91 -13.67 9.21 -11.06
C LYS A 91 -14.46 8.72 -9.85
N PRO A 92 -13.86 8.68 -8.65
CA PRO A 92 -14.57 8.26 -7.45
C PRO A 92 -15.72 9.23 -7.14
N GLU A 93 -16.90 8.66 -6.90
CA GLU A 93 -18.04 9.40 -6.38
C GLU A 93 -17.78 9.85 -4.94
N VAL A 94 -18.53 10.85 -4.48
CA VAL A 94 -18.46 11.34 -3.11
C VAL A 94 -19.78 11.02 -2.41
N ASN A 95 -19.71 10.43 -1.23
CA ASN A 95 -20.89 10.10 -0.43
C ASN A 95 -21.41 11.31 0.36
N GLU A 96 -22.52 11.12 1.10
CA GLU A 96 -23.14 12.16 1.93
C GLU A 96 -22.20 12.72 3.02
N ASP A 97 -21.25 11.91 3.50
CA ASP A 97 -20.22 12.31 4.47
C ASP A 97 -19.03 13.05 3.83
N MET A 98 -19.14 13.46 2.57
CA MET A 98 -18.08 14.11 1.79
C MET A 98 -16.81 13.25 1.64
N LYS A 99 -16.94 11.92 1.71
CA LYS A 99 -15.85 10.96 1.48
C LYS A 99 -15.92 10.34 0.10
N MET A 100 -14.76 10.16 -0.50
CA MET A 100 -14.60 9.52 -1.80
C MET A 100 -14.84 8.01 -1.65
N ILE A 101 -15.72 7.47 -2.50
CA ILE A 101 -15.99 6.04 -2.58
C ILE A 101 -14.89 5.41 -3.46
N PRO A 102 -14.11 4.44 -2.96
CA PRO A 102 -13.08 3.79 -3.75
C PRO A 102 -13.70 2.99 -4.90
N VAL A 103 -13.03 2.99 -6.04
CA VAL A 103 -13.48 2.28 -7.24
C VAL A 103 -13.02 0.83 -7.17
N GLU A 104 -13.87 -0.13 -7.48
CA GLU A 104 -13.54 -1.55 -7.30
C GLU A 104 -13.23 -2.23 -8.64
N ASN A 105 -12.17 -3.06 -8.67
CA ASN A 105 -12.00 -4.09 -9.70
C ASN A 105 -11.25 -5.30 -9.11
N HIS A 106 -11.45 -6.48 -9.70
CA HIS A 106 -10.83 -7.74 -9.28
C HIS A 106 -11.07 -8.11 -7.81
N GLY A 107 -12.15 -7.59 -7.19
CA GLY A 107 -12.46 -7.77 -5.77
C GLY A 107 -11.58 -6.93 -4.84
N VAL A 108 -10.94 -5.87 -5.37
CA VAL A 108 -10.08 -4.95 -4.63
C VAL A 108 -10.64 -3.54 -4.75
N ARG A 109 -10.88 -2.88 -3.62
CA ARG A 109 -11.27 -1.47 -3.58
C ARG A 109 -10.03 -0.62 -3.81
N CYS A 110 -10.03 0.21 -4.83
CA CYS A 110 -8.87 1.00 -5.26
C CYS A 110 -9.12 2.50 -5.07
N MET A 111 -8.10 3.20 -4.59
CA MET A 111 -8.06 4.65 -4.62
C MET A 111 -6.68 5.10 -5.10
N SER A 112 -6.66 6.01 -6.08
CA SER A 112 -5.44 6.60 -6.63
C SER A 112 -5.59 8.09 -6.83
N ILE A 113 -4.50 8.81 -6.59
CA ILE A 113 -4.39 10.22 -6.96
C ILE A 113 -4.62 10.43 -8.46
N GLY A 114 -4.31 9.42 -9.29
CA GLY A 114 -4.59 9.42 -10.72
C GLY A 114 -6.08 9.52 -11.07
N PHE A 115 -6.99 9.20 -10.14
CA PHE A 115 -8.42 9.42 -10.36
C PHE A 115 -8.87 10.87 -10.14
N LEU A 116 -8.05 11.65 -9.42
CA LEU A 116 -8.39 13.01 -9.00
C LEU A 116 -7.79 14.08 -9.93
N VAL A 117 -6.90 13.68 -10.83
CA VAL A 117 -6.27 14.57 -11.80
C VAL A 117 -6.76 14.27 -13.21
N ASP A 118 -7.04 15.33 -13.97
CA ASP A 118 -7.35 15.23 -15.39
C ASP A 118 -6.05 15.04 -16.19
N ASN A 119 -6.00 14.02 -17.04
CA ASN A 119 -4.79 13.62 -17.78
C ASN A 119 -4.31 14.67 -18.82
N ASP A 120 -5.16 15.65 -19.17
CA ASP A 120 -4.90 16.56 -20.29
C ASP A 120 -4.15 17.86 -19.90
N ALA A 121 -3.90 18.09 -18.61
CA ALA A 121 -3.20 19.29 -18.15
C ALA A 121 -1.92 18.95 -17.36
N PRO A 122 -0.74 19.49 -17.73
CA PRO A 122 0.45 19.34 -16.90
C PRO A 122 0.26 20.10 -15.57
N ILE A 123 -0.06 19.37 -14.50
CA ILE A 123 -0.20 19.93 -13.16
C ILE A 123 1.18 20.01 -12.51
N VAL A 124 1.59 21.24 -12.14
CA VAL A 124 2.79 21.45 -11.33
C VAL A 124 2.46 21.15 -9.87
N TRP A 125 2.84 19.96 -9.41
CA TRP A 125 2.69 19.57 -8.01
C TRP A 125 3.63 20.36 -7.10
N ARG A 126 3.06 21.23 -6.27
CA ARG A 126 3.78 21.90 -5.18
C ARG A 126 3.71 21.06 -3.90
N GLY A 127 4.75 21.14 -3.06
CA GLY A 127 4.84 20.38 -1.80
C GLY A 127 3.56 20.40 -0.93
N PRO A 128 2.94 21.57 -0.66
CA PRO A 128 1.69 21.63 0.09
C PRO A 128 0.51 20.91 -0.56
N MET A 129 0.43 20.92 -1.90
CA MET A 129 -0.63 20.21 -2.64
C MET A 129 -0.46 18.70 -2.52
N VAL A 130 0.77 18.21 -2.64
CA VAL A 130 1.13 16.81 -2.43
C VAL A 130 0.68 16.36 -1.03
N MET A 131 1.02 17.14 -0.01
CA MET A 131 0.68 16.81 1.37
C MET A 131 -0.83 16.80 1.63
N SER A 132 -1.55 17.76 1.06
CA SER A 132 -3.01 17.84 1.15
C SER A 132 -3.69 16.68 0.42
N ALA A 133 -3.17 16.29 -0.75
CA ALA A 133 -3.65 15.14 -1.51
C ALA A 133 -3.45 13.84 -0.72
N LEU A 134 -2.26 13.60 -0.16
CA LEU A 134 -1.99 12.43 0.68
C LEU A 134 -2.90 12.39 1.93
N GLU A 135 -3.18 13.53 2.54
CA GLU A 135 -4.14 13.60 3.65
C GLU A 135 -5.56 13.23 3.18
N LYS A 136 -6.02 13.79 2.06
CA LYS A 136 -7.33 13.48 1.49
C LYS A 136 -7.45 11.99 1.13
N MET A 137 -6.39 11.38 0.63
CA MET A 137 -6.35 9.96 0.25
C MET A 137 -6.32 9.00 1.46
N THR A 138 -5.79 9.46 2.60
CA THR A 138 -5.74 8.64 3.82
C THR A 138 -6.98 8.79 4.70
N ARG A 139 -7.61 9.96 4.73
CA ARG A 139 -8.76 10.27 5.61
C ARG A 139 -10.08 10.51 4.89
N GLY A 140 -10.03 10.99 3.66
CA GLY A 140 -11.19 11.37 2.86
C GLY A 140 -11.75 10.24 2.01
N VAL A 141 -11.47 8.98 2.35
CA VAL A 141 -11.90 7.80 1.59
C VAL A 141 -12.80 6.93 2.47
N ALA A 142 -13.94 6.54 1.92
CA ALA A 142 -14.88 5.60 2.55
C ALA A 142 -14.46 4.16 2.24
N TRP A 143 -13.39 3.67 2.87
CA TRP A 143 -12.88 2.32 2.65
C TRP A 143 -13.85 1.20 3.03
N GLY A 144 -14.80 1.49 3.94
CA GLY A 144 -15.64 0.47 4.58
C GLY A 144 -14.81 -0.45 5.47
N ASP A 145 -15.33 -1.66 5.71
CA ASP A 145 -14.58 -2.68 6.43
C ASP A 145 -13.61 -3.39 5.47
N LEU A 146 -12.32 -3.34 5.82
CA LEU A 146 -11.22 -3.99 5.13
C LEU A 146 -10.40 -4.82 6.13
N ASP A 147 -10.08 -6.05 5.74
CA ASP A 147 -9.09 -6.86 6.47
C ASP A 147 -7.69 -6.25 6.30
N ILE A 148 -7.38 -5.80 5.08
CA ILE A 148 -6.06 -5.30 4.73
C ILE A 148 -6.11 -4.16 3.70
N LEU A 149 -5.30 -3.13 3.94
CA LEU A 149 -5.02 -2.06 2.99
C LEU A 149 -3.56 -2.15 2.53
N VAL A 150 -3.36 -2.41 1.25
CA VAL A 150 -2.05 -2.35 0.60
C VAL A 150 -1.82 -0.93 0.12
N VAL A 151 -0.70 -0.32 0.53
CA VAL A 151 -0.34 1.05 0.16
C VAL A 151 0.87 1.04 -0.75
N ASP A 152 0.68 1.44 -2.01
CA ASP A 152 1.76 1.66 -2.95
C ASP A 152 2.41 3.01 -2.67
N MET A 153 3.57 2.99 -2.02
CA MET A 153 4.22 4.20 -1.52
C MET A 153 4.89 4.98 -2.66
N PRO A 154 5.07 6.31 -2.54
CA PRO A 154 5.93 7.05 -3.47
C PRO A 154 7.35 6.45 -3.52
N PRO A 155 8.06 6.54 -4.66
CA PRO A 155 9.40 5.99 -4.79
C PRO A 155 10.45 6.78 -3.98
N GLY A 156 11.49 6.09 -3.51
CA GLY A 156 12.70 6.72 -2.97
C GLY A 156 12.78 6.74 -1.45
N THR A 157 13.11 7.91 -0.90
CA THR A 157 13.08 8.24 0.55
C THR A 157 12.67 9.71 0.78
N GLY A 158 11.97 10.30 -0.21
CA GLY A 158 11.60 11.71 -0.18
C GLY A 158 10.47 12.03 0.81
N ASP A 159 10.15 13.32 0.93
CA ASP A 159 9.18 13.83 1.91
C ASP A 159 7.80 13.17 1.82
N ALA A 160 7.33 12.82 0.61
CA ALA A 160 6.03 12.18 0.41
C ALA A 160 5.95 10.79 1.07
N GLN A 161 7.01 9.99 0.96
CA GLN A 161 7.05 8.63 1.53
C GLN A 161 7.22 8.67 3.06
N LEU A 162 8.06 9.58 3.56
CA LEU A 162 8.19 9.82 5.00
C LEU A 162 6.85 10.29 5.59
N SER A 163 6.19 11.22 4.90
CA SER A 163 4.89 11.77 5.26
C SER A 163 3.79 10.72 5.34
N MET A 164 3.75 9.79 4.39
CA MET A 164 2.81 8.65 4.44
C MET A 164 3.13 7.71 5.61
N SER A 165 4.41 7.39 5.79
CA SER A 165 4.86 6.49 6.86
C SER A 165 4.61 7.05 8.26
N GLN A 166 4.64 8.37 8.43
CA GLN A 166 4.33 9.04 9.70
C GLN A 166 2.82 9.15 9.96
N ARG A 167 2.00 9.22 8.91
CA ARG A 167 0.53 9.38 9.03
C ARG A 167 -0.19 8.07 9.24
N LEU A 168 0.31 6.99 8.66
CA LEU A 168 -0.31 5.68 8.71
C LEU A 168 0.31 4.83 9.80
N ARG A 169 -0.55 4.15 10.58
CA ARG A 169 -0.10 3.11 11.49
C ARG A 169 0.13 1.82 10.70
N LEU A 170 1.35 1.66 10.17
CA LEU A 170 1.72 0.50 9.36
C LEU A 170 1.91 -0.76 10.22
N SER A 171 1.30 -1.87 9.78
CA SER A 171 1.50 -3.22 10.36
C SER A 171 2.79 -3.86 9.84
N GLY A 172 3.23 -3.48 8.64
CA GLY A 172 4.44 -4.00 8.01
C GLY A 172 4.81 -3.24 6.74
N ALA A 173 6.02 -3.50 6.23
CA ALA A 173 6.48 -2.99 4.94
C ALA A 173 7.15 -4.09 4.09
N LEU A 174 6.85 -4.07 2.79
CA LEU A 174 7.48 -4.84 1.74
C LEU A 174 8.37 -3.91 0.92
N ILE A 175 9.66 -4.24 0.80
CA ILE A 175 10.60 -3.46 -0.01
C ILE A 175 10.83 -4.18 -1.33
N VAL A 176 10.44 -3.53 -2.43
CA VAL A 176 10.66 -3.99 -3.80
C VAL A 176 11.96 -3.40 -4.32
N SER A 177 12.81 -4.26 -4.86
CA SER A 177 14.17 -3.93 -5.30
C SER A 177 14.54 -4.76 -6.52
N THR A 178 15.46 -4.28 -7.34
CA THR A 178 16.07 -5.10 -8.39
C THR A 178 17.37 -5.75 -7.89
N PRO A 179 17.86 -6.84 -8.51
CA PRO A 179 19.16 -7.42 -8.17
C PRO A 179 20.32 -6.39 -8.20
N GLN A 180 20.25 -5.41 -9.09
CA GLN A 180 21.22 -4.32 -9.21
C GLN A 180 21.17 -3.39 -7.99
N ASP A 181 20.00 -3.14 -7.42
CA ASP A 181 19.82 -2.33 -6.21
C ASP A 181 20.30 -3.04 -4.93
N ILE A 182 20.19 -4.37 -4.89
CA ILE A 182 20.70 -5.19 -3.78
C ILE A 182 22.24 -5.17 -3.75
N ALA A 183 22.89 -5.10 -4.92
CA ALA A 183 24.34 -4.97 -5.04
C ALA A 183 24.86 -3.56 -4.66
N LEU A 184 23.99 -2.53 -4.71
CA LEU A 184 24.35 -1.12 -4.57
C LEU A 184 23.58 -0.44 -3.44
N ILE A 185 23.81 -0.85 -2.18
CA ILE A 185 23.63 -0.07 -0.92
C ILE A 185 22.20 0.45 -0.59
N ASP A 186 21.24 0.50 -1.52
CA ASP A 186 19.98 1.22 -1.37
C ASP A 186 18.91 0.42 -0.60
N ALA A 187 18.96 -0.92 -0.65
CA ALA A 187 18.13 -1.77 0.20
C ALA A 187 18.38 -1.51 1.70
N ARG A 188 19.63 -1.15 2.09
CA ARG A 188 19.96 -0.75 3.47
C ARG A 188 19.35 0.61 3.83
N ARG A 189 19.27 1.57 2.91
CA ARG A 189 18.69 2.90 3.20
C ARG A 189 17.17 2.84 3.39
N GLY A 190 16.47 2.12 2.52
CA GLY A 190 15.04 1.84 2.68
C GLY A 190 14.75 1.10 3.98
N ALA A 191 15.47 0.00 4.23
CA ALA A 191 15.34 -0.75 5.48
C ALA A 191 15.71 0.10 6.72
N ASN A 192 16.71 0.98 6.64
CA ASN A 192 17.08 1.88 7.73
C ASN A 192 16.04 2.98 7.98
N MET A 193 15.37 3.48 6.93
CA MET A 193 14.26 4.43 7.08
C MET A 193 13.10 3.76 7.82
N PHE A 194 12.72 2.54 7.42
CA PHE A 194 11.67 1.77 8.09
C PHE A 194 12.09 1.35 9.51
N ARG A 195 13.36 1.03 9.76
CA ARG A 195 13.88 0.81 11.12
C ARG A 195 13.84 2.07 11.98
N LYS A 196 14.08 3.26 11.41
CA LYS A 196 13.94 4.54 12.14
C LYS A 196 12.49 4.86 12.51
N VAL A 197 11.51 4.39 11.71
CA VAL A 197 10.08 4.46 12.04
C VAL A 197 9.54 3.15 12.67
N GLN A 198 10.43 2.27 13.13
CA GLN A 198 10.15 0.99 13.78
C GLN A 198 9.37 -0.06 12.97
N VAL A 199 9.02 0.16 11.70
CA VAL A 199 8.21 -0.75 10.89
C VAL A 199 8.95 -2.08 10.60
N PRO A 200 8.32 -3.26 10.77
CA PRO A 200 8.93 -4.54 10.44
C PRO A 200 9.05 -4.68 8.92
N VAL A 201 10.26 -4.96 8.43
CA VAL A 201 10.55 -5.10 7.00
C VAL A 201 10.61 -6.58 6.64
N GLN A 202 9.78 -7.00 5.69
CA GLN A 202 9.91 -8.29 5.01
C GLN A 202 10.48 -8.01 3.61
N SER A 203 11.69 -8.53 3.33
CA SER A 203 12.34 -8.39 2.03
C SER A 203 11.91 -9.52 1.08
N VAL A 204 11.65 -9.20 -0.18
CA VAL A 204 11.46 -10.16 -1.28
C VAL A 204 12.47 -9.82 -2.38
#